data_AF-A0A0D0TX74-F1
#
_entry.id   AF-A0A0D0TX74-F1
#
_cell.length_a   1.000
_cell.length_b   1.000
_cell.length_c   1.000
_cell.angle_alpha   90.00
_cell.angle_beta   90.00
_cell.angle_gamma   90.00
#
_symmetry.space_group_name_H-M   'P 1'
#
loop_
_entity.id
_entity.type
_entity.pdbx_description
1 polymer ?
#
loop_
_entity_poly.entity_id
_entity_poly.type
_entity_poly.pdbx_seq_one_letter_code
_entity_poly.pdbx_strand_id
1 'polypeptide(L)'
;MRKGAGISGLTRHTATASSYSTLSSNITTSQLSNLTSSLQSFRAALINFASAHRADIRKDPAFRHQFQKMCAAIGVDPLAVGPGAGGGGRGWWSEVLGIGEWEYELAVQIVDICVSTRPENGGMIEMGELIRRVERLRSGGISSLPGVPSSNQSSTYTNTEDVGQITSQDILRTLKLLRPLNAGYTLHHPSPSTTYIRTIPRSLDTDQSTLLAIAATTRGRLHPAVVREQTGWTEVRVRTAMEDCVMREGLGWVDEQAGDYHEVWIIAATEFATG
;
A
#
# COMPACT_ATOMS: atom_id res chain seq x y z
N MET A 1 47.92 68.14 12.70
CA MET A 1 46.79 67.44 12.04
C MET A 1 47.05 65.93 12.10
N ARG A 2 46.47 65.22 13.07
CA ARG A 2 46.66 63.77 13.28
C ARG A 2 45.84 62.99 12.25
N LYS A 3 46.50 62.31 11.32
CA LYS A 3 45.86 61.41 10.35
C LYS A 3 45.29 60.19 11.09
N GLY A 4 43.98 59.99 11.00
CA GLY A 4 43.26 58.90 11.65
C GLY A 4 43.66 57.52 11.09
N ALA A 5 44.60 56.86 11.75
CA ALA A 5 45.09 55.54 11.37
C ALA A 5 44.11 54.37 11.68
N GLY A 6 42.92 54.66 12.24
CA GLY A 6 41.92 53.63 12.60
C GLY A 6 40.75 53.46 11.62
N ILE A 7 40.41 54.48 10.83
CA ILE A 7 39.18 54.47 10.02
C ILE A 7 39.39 53.72 8.70
N SER A 8 40.58 53.82 8.10
CA SER A 8 40.91 53.16 6.83
C SER A 8 40.90 51.62 6.94
N GLY A 9 41.36 51.07 8.07
CA GLY A 9 41.31 49.63 8.35
C GLY A 9 39.88 49.11 8.54
N LEU A 10 39.03 49.91 9.19
CA LEU A 10 37.61 49.61 9.38
C LEU A 10 36.83 49.64 8.06
N THR A 11 37.07 50.64 7.21
CA THR A 11 36.50 50.68 5.84
C THR A 11 37.00 49.55 4.96
N ARG A 12 38.26 49.12 5.10
CA ARG A 12 38.80 47.98 4.36
C ARG A 12 38.16 46.67 4.84
N HIS A 13 37.93 46.53 6.14
CA HIS A 13 37.27 45.36 6.71
C HIS A 13 35.79 45.28 6.27
N THR A 14 35.04 46.39 6.31
CA THR A 14 33.64 46.42 5.83
C THR A 14 33.52 46.19 4.32
N ALA A 15 34.44 46.75 3.53
CA ALA A 15 34.49 46.50 2.08
C ALA A 15 34.82 45.03 1.77
N THR A 16 35.76 44.43 2.51
CA THR A 16 36.15 43.03 2.35
C THR A 16 35.01 42.09 2.75
N ALA A 17 34.30 42.37 3.86
CA ALA A 17 33.14 41.60 4.29
C ALA A 17 31.98 41.67 3.26
N SER A 18 31.73 42.85 2.68
CA SER A 18 30.72 43.04 1.64
C SER A 18 31.07 42.27 0.35
N SER A 19 32.34 42.27 -0.05
CA SER A 19 32.84 41.50 -1.19
C SER A 19 32.72 39.99 -0.96
N TYR A 20 33.06 39.49 0.24
CA TYR A 20 32.88 38.07 0.57
C TYR A 20 31.40 37.65 0.60
N SER A 21 30.51 38.50 1.11
CA SER A 21 29.06 38.25 1.07
C SER A 21 28.52 38.19 -0.37
N THR A 22 28.96 39.11 -1.23
CA THR A 22 28.58 39.13 -2.65
C THR A 22 29.12 37.91 -3.39
N LEU A 23 30.36 37.52 -3.14
CA LEU A 23 30.93 36.31 -3.73
C LEU A 23 30.19 35.05 -3.27
N SER A 24 29.90 34.94 -1.97
CA SER A 24 29.16 33.81 -1.39
C SER A 24 27.76 33.69 -1.96
N SER A 25 27.02 34.81 -2.09
CA SER A 25 25.69 34.82 -2.71
C SER A 25 25.73 34.47 -4.21
N ASN A 26 26.72 34.95 -4.96
CA ASN A 26 26.90 34.58 -6.36
C ASN A 26 27.23 33.10 -6.55
N ILE A 27 28.11 32.53 -5.72
CA ILE A 27 28.43 31.09 -5.73
C ILE A 27 27.17 30.28 -5.41
N THR A 28 26.44 30.66 -4.37
CA THR A 28 25.20 29.97 -3.96
C THR A 28 24.15 30.02 -5.07
N THR A 29 23.97 31.19 -5.69
CA THR A 29 23.01 31.37 -6.79
C THR A 29 23.40 30.54 -8.02
N SER A 30 24.70 30.48 -8.34
CA SER A 30 25.22 29.66 -9.45
C SER A 30 25.07 28.16 -9.18
N GLN A 31 25.27 27.72 -7.93
CA GLN A 31 25.03 26.33 -7.54
C GLN A 31 23.53 26.00 -7.62
N LEU A 32 22.66 26.90 -7.19
CA LEU A 32 21.21 26.73 -7.24
C LEU A 32 20.71 26.65 -8.69
N SER A 33 21.22 27.50 -9.59
CA SER A 33 20.83 27.46 -11.01
C SER A 33 21.31 26.18 -11.70
N ASN A 34 22.54 25.73 -11.41
CA ASN A 34 23.08 24.48 -11.93
C ASN A 34 22.29 23.26 -11.43
N LEU A 35 21.91 23.24 -10.14
CA LEU A 35 21.11 22.18 -9.56
C LEU A 35 19.70 22.17 -10.15
N THR A 36 19.09 23.34 -10.35
CA THR A 36 17.78 23.47 -10.99
C THR A 36 17.80 22.94 -12.43
N SER A 37 18.80 23.32 -13.22
CA SER A 37 18.98 22.82 -14.59
C SER A 37 19.19 21.30 -14.64
N SER A 38 20.01 20.77 -13.73
CA SER A 38 20.24 19.32 -13.61
C SER A 38 18.97 18.56 -13.24
N LEU A 39 18.16 19.08 -12.30
CA LEU A 39 16.87 18.50 -11.94
C LEU A 39 15.87 18.55 -13.09
N GLN A 40 15.85 19.63 -13.89
CA GLN A 40 14.98 19.74 -15.07
C GLN A 40 15.37 18.74 -16.17
N SER A 41 16.67 18.63 -16.48
CA SER A 41 17.17 17.64 -17.45
C SER A 41 16.87 16.22 -17.00
N PHE A 42 17.13 15.92 -15.72
CA PHE A 42 16.81 14.62 -15.14
C PHE A 42 15.31 14.32 -15.18
N ARG A 43 14.47 15.30 -14.84
CA ARG A 43 13.01 15.19 -14.93
C ARG A 43 12.56 14.84 -16.34
N ALA A 44 13.09 15.52 -17.37
CA ALA A 44 12.78 15.25 -18.76
C ALA A 44 13.21 13.84 -19.19
N ALA A 45 14.41 13.41 -18.79
CA ALA A 45 14.91 12.06 -19.05
C ALA A 45 14.02 10.99 -18.41
N LEU A 46 13.59 11.19 -17.16
CA LEU A 46 12.71 10.26 -16.46
C LEU A 46 11.33 10.20 -17.11
N ILE A 47 10.78 11.33 -17.58
CA ILE A 47 9.51 11.36 -18.32
C ILE A 47 9.60 10.54 -19.61
N ASN A 48 10.66 10.76 -20.38
CA ASN A 48 10.90 10.05 -21.63
C ASN A 48 11.11 8.55 -21.39
N PHE A 49 11.86 8.18 -20.34
CA PHE A 49 12.07 6.79 -19.96
C PHE A 49 10.75 6.11 -19.60
N ALA A 50 9.95 6.73 -18.74
CA ALA A 50 8.71 6.14 -18.27
C ALA A 50 7.62 6.05 -19.34
N SER A 51 7.57 6.99 -20.28
CA SER A 51 6.67 6.90 -21.45
C SER A 51 7.10 5.81 -22.43
N ALA A 52 8.40 5.68 -22.71
CA ALA A 52 8.94 4.63 -23.58
C ALA A 52 8.74 3.21 -23.01
N HIS A 53 8.84 3.07 -21.68
CA HIS A 53 8.77 1.77 -21.00
C HIS A 53 7.46 1.54 -20.23
N ARG A 54 6.38 2.26 -20.56
CA ARG A 54 5.09 2.19 -19.83
C ARG A 54 4.55 0.75 -19.74
N ALA A 55 4.57 0.02 -20.84
CA ALA A 55 4.09 -1.37 -20.89
C ALA A 55 4.97 -2.30 -20.03
N ASP A 56 6.29 -2.10 -20.08
CA ASP A 56 7.24 -2.90 -19.31
C ASP A 56 7.07 -2.66 -17.80
N ILE A 57 6.88 -1.40 -17.37
CA ILE A 57 6.60 -1.02 -15.98
C ILE A 57 5.29 -1.67 -15.50
N ARG A 58 4.30 -1.78 -16.38
CA ARG A 58 3.04 -2.44 -16.05
C ARG A 58 3.18 -3.96 -15.98
N LYS A 59 3.93 -4.57 -16.89
CA LYS A 59 4.00 -6.03 -17.02
C LYS A 59 4.90 -6.68 -15.97
N ASP A 60 6.09 -6.11 -15.73
CA ASP A 60 7.11 -6.69 -14.84
C ASP A 60 7.12 -6.01 -13.46
N PRO A 61 6.73 -6.72 -12.38
CA PRO A 61 6.77 -6.17 -11.03
C PRO A 61 8.18 -5.80 -10.54
N ALA A 62 9.22 -6.54 -10.94
CA ALA A 62 10.59 -6.27 -10.51
C ALA A 62 11.08 -4.94 -11.10
N PHE A 63 10.83 -4.75 -12.39
CA PHE A 63 11.13 -3.50 -13.08
C PHE A 63 10.31 -2.33 -12.51
N ARG A 64 9.00 -2.53 -12.27
CA ARG A 64 8.13 -1.55 -11.62
C ARG A 64 8.70 -1.07 -10.29
N HIS A 65 9.08 -2.01 -9.43
CA HIS A 65 9.65 -1.71 -8.12
C HIS A 65 10.97 -0.95 -8.22
N GLN A 66 11.85 -1.32 -9.16
CA GLN A 66 13.13 -0.63 -9.35
C GLN A 66 12.94 0.81 -9.86
N PHE A 67 12.01 1.01 -10.80
CA PHE A 67 11.63 2.34 -11.27
C PHE A 67 11.12 3.22 -10.12
N GLN A 68 10.28 2.66 -9.25
CA GLN A 68 9.73 3.37 -8.11
C GLN A 68 10.77 3.68 -7.04
N LYS A 69 11.73 2.77 -6.79
CA LYS A 69 12.88 3.03 -5.91
C LYS A 69 13.71 4.22 -6.41
N MET A 70 13.93 4.30 -7.72
CA MET A 70 14.64 5.42 -8.33
C MET A 70 13.90 6.75 -8.11
N CYS A 71 12.58 6.75 -8.30
CA CYS A 71 11.76 7.94 -8.02
C CYS A 71 11.87 8.35 -6.54
N ALA A 72 11.70 7.39 -5.62
CA ALA A 72 11.73 7.63 -4.18
C ALA A 72 13.09 8.18 -3.68
N ALA A 73 14.20 7.70 -4.24
CA ALA A 73 15.54 8.17 -3.87
C ALA A 73 15.75 9.67 -4.14
N ILE A 74 14.96 10.25 -5.04
CA ILE A 74 15.05 11.65 -5.47
C ILE A 74 14.02 12.51 -4.71
N GLY A 75 13.25 11.90 -3.79
CA GLY A 75 12.14 12.58 -3.12
C GLY A 75 10.94 12.76 -4.04
N VAL A 76 10.90 12.01 -5.13
CA VAL A 76 9.82 12.04 -6.10
C VAL A 76 8.93 10.83 -5.88
N ASP A 77 7.67 11.07 -5.49
CA ASP A 77 6.68 10.01 -5.44
C ASP A 77 5.87 10.02 -6.75
N PRO A 78 5.96 8.99 -7.59
CA PRO A 78 5.21 8.90 -8.85
C PRO A 78 3.68 8.83 -8.61
N LEU A 79 3.26 8.66 -7.35
CA LEU A 79 1.90 8.41 -6.90
C LEU A 79 1.37 9.48 -5.97
N ALA A 80 2.24 10.37 -5.49
CA ALA A 80 1.79 11.45 -4.63
C ALA A 80 0.93 12.41 -5.47
N VAL A 81 -0.37 12.40 -5.17
CA VAL A 81 -1.19 13.60 -5.24
C VAL A 81 -0.72 14.49 -4.09
N GLY A 82 0.43 15.14 -4.27
CA GLY A 82 0.96 16.08 -3.30
C GLY A 82 0.08 17.33 -3.25
N PRO A 83 -0.08 17.98 -2.08
CA PRO A 83 -0.73 19.27 -2.00
C PRO A 83 0.14 20.28 -2.75
N GLY A 84 -0.26 20.61 -3.97
CA GLY A 84 0.08 21.91 -4.53
C GLY A 84 -0.43 22.97 -3.56
N ALA A 85 0.39 23.97 -3.27
CA ALA A 85 -0.07 25.17 -2.57
C ALA A 85 -1.26 25.75 -3.36
N GLY A 86 -2.48 25.54 -2.87
CA GLY A 86 -3.73 25.84 -3.57
C GLY A 86 -4.48 24.58 -3.98
N GLY A 87 -5.65 24.35 -3.37
CA GLY A 87 -6.49 23.16 -3.58
C GLY A 87 -6.67 22.81 -5.07
N GLY A 88 -6.39 21.54 -5.41
CA GLY A 88 -6.51 21.02 -6.78
C GLY A 88 -5.22 20.46 -7.39
N GLY A 89 -4.16 20.25 -6.62
CA GLY A 89 -2.87 19.75 -7.14
C GLY A 89 -2.89 18.27 -7.54
N ARG A 90 -3.31 17.96 -8.78
CA ARG A 90 -2.94 16.72 -9.46
C ARG A 90 -1.41 16.56 -9.39
N GLY A 91 -0.94 15.44 -8.85
CA GLY A 91 0.49 15.10 -8.89
C GLY A 91 0.97 15.12 -10.33
N TRP A 92 1.98 15.94 -10.63
CA TRP A 92 2.38 16.20 -12.01
C TRP A 92 2.79 14.92 -12.77
N TRP A 93 3.20 13.87 -12.05
CA TRP A 93 3.47 12.54 -12.62
C TRP A 93 2.23 11.77 -13.07
N SER A 94 1.10 11.94 -12.39
CA SER A 94 -0.19 11.35 -12.78
C SER A 94 -0.63 11.90 -14.15
N GLU A 95 -0.46 13.21 -14.36
CA GLU A 95 -0.78 13.88 -15.62
C GLU A 95 0.24 13.60 -16.74
N VAL A 96 1.53 13.52 -16.42
CA VAL A 96 2.59 13.42 -17.44
C VAL A 96 2.92 11.99 -17.84
N LEU A 97 2.72 11.00 -16.96
CA LEU A 97 3.10 9.61 -17.25
C LEU A 97 1.92 8.65 -17.36
N GLY A 98 0.72 9.05 -16.93
CA GLY A 98 -0.44 8.18 -16.82
C GLY A 98 -0.18 6.94 -15.95
N ILE A 99 0.93 6.86 -15.21
CA ILE A 99 1.29 5.71 -14.38
C ILE A 99 0.24 5.52 -13.29
N GLY A 100 -0.21 6.63 -12.72
CA GLY A 100 -1.31 6.69 -11.74
C GLY A 100 -2.58 5.97 -12.19
N GLU A 101 -2.89 5.89 -13.49
CA GLU A 101 -4.10 5.24 -14.00
C GLU A 101 -4.19 3.77 -13.57
N TRP A 102 -3.08 3.03 -13.63
CA TRP A 102 -3.05 1.62 -13.22
C TRP A 102 -3.20 1.47 -11.71
N GLU A 103 -2.58 2.36 -10.91
CA GLU A 103 -2.75 2.31 -9.45
C GLU A 103 -4.16 2.73 -9.02
N TYR A 104 -4.79 3.69 -9.71
CA TYR A 104 -6.19 4.07 -9.45
C TYR A 104 -7.15 2.94 -9.82
N GLU A 105 -6.92 2.27 -10.94
CA GLU A 105 -7.69 1.09 -11.35
C GLU A 105 -7.56 -0.03 -10.29
N LEU A 106 -6.34 -0.32 -9.85
CA LEU A 106 -6.08 -1.27 -8.77
C LEU A 106 -6.76 -0.82 -7.47
N ALA A 107 -6.80 0.47 -7.17
CA ALA A 107 -7.46 1.01 -5.98
C ALA A 107 -8.96 0.73 -5.99
N VAL A 108 -9.62 0.97 -7.13
CA VAL A 108 -11.05 0.69 -7.28
C VAL A 108 -11.33 -0.80 -7.13
N GLN A 109 -10.51 -1.67 -7.73
CA GLN A 109 -10.67 -3.13 -7.62
C GLN A 109 -10.47 -3.63 -6.18
N ILE A 110 -9.47 -3.10 -5.45
CA ILE A 110 -9.29 -3.41 -4.03
C ILE A 110 -10.51 -2.99 -3.23
N VAL A 111 -11.01 -1.76 -3.45
CA VAL A 111 -12.21 -1.27 -2.75
C VAL A 111 -13.42 -2.15 -3.02
N ASP A 112 -13.66 -2.53 -4.29
CA ASP A 112 -14.77 -3.38 -4.68
C ASP A 112 -14.70 -4.76 -4.00
N ILE A 113 -13.53 -5.40 -3.99
CA ILE A 113 -13.32 -6.67 -3.29
C ILE A 113 -13.53 -6.48 -1.78
N CYS A 114 -12.98 -5.43 -1.19
CA CYS A 114 -13.13 -5.16 0.24
C CYS A 114 -14.59 -4.91 0.65
N VAL A 115 -15.39 -4.28 -0.21
CA VAL A 115 -16.82 -4.02 0.05
C VAL A 115 -17.65 -5.28 -0.17
N SER A 116 -17.44 -5.99 -1.28
CA SER A 116 -18.19 -7.21 -1.61
C SER A 116 -17.93 -8.37 -0.66
N THR A 117 -16.73 -8.47 -0.08
CA THR A 117 -16.37 -9.55 0.84
C THR A 117 -16.65 -9.26 2.31
N ARG A 118 -16.90 -7.98 2.65
CA ARG A 118 -17.21 -7.56 4.02
C ARG A 118 -18.32 -8.39 4.71
N PRO A 119 -19.48 -8.71 4.07
CA PRO A 119 -20.52 -9.48 4.76
C PRO A 119 -20.08 -10.92 5.10
N GLU A 120 -19.09 -11.46 4.38
CA GLU A 120 -18.60 -12.82 4.60
C GLU A 120 -17.48 -12.83 5.65
N ASN A 121 -16.55 -11.87 5.59
CA ASN A 121 -15.30 -11.90 6.36
C ASN A 121 -15.18 -10.84 7.47
N GLY A 122 -16.24 -10.06 7.73
CA GLY A 122 -16.23 -9.00 8.75
C GLY A 122 -15.34 -7.80 8.40
N GLY A 123 -14.92 -7.68 7.15
CA GLY A 123 -14.01 -6.64 6.69
C GLY A 123 -12.54 -6.92 6.99
N MET A 124 -12.16 -8.19 7.17
CA MET A 124 -10.77 -8.65 7.30
C MET A 124 -10.43 -9.59 6.14
N ILE A 125 -9.33 -9.32 5.43
CA ILE A 125 -8.89 -10.15 4.31
C ILE A 125 -7.38 -10.37 4.36
N GLU A 126 -6.92 -11.58 4.08
CA GLU A 126 -5.50 -11.86 3.95
C GLU A 126 -4.92 -11.23 2.67
N MET A 127 -3.69 -10.73 2.71
CA MET A 127 -2.99 -10.15 1.57
C MET A 127 -2.93 -11.10 0.37
N GLY A 128 -2.62 -12.39 0.60
CA GLY A 128 -2.58 -13.41 -0.45
C GLY A 128 -3.95 -13.61 -1.09
N GLU A 129 -5.00 -13.69 -0.28
CA GLU A 129 -6.38 -13.80 -0.77
C GLU A 129 -6.82 -12.56 -1.58
N LEU A 130 -6.49 -11.36 -1.12
CA LEU A 130 -6.78 -10.13 -1.86
C LEU A 130 -6.10 -10.15 -3.24
N ILE A 131 -4.81 -10.51 -3.32
CA ILE A 131 -4.08 -10.62 -4.59
C ILE A 131 -4.78 -11.62 -5.52
N ARG A 132 -5.11 -12.83 -5.03
CA ARG A 132 -5.82 -13.84 -5.81
C ARG A 132 -7.17 -13.35 -6.34
N ARG A 133 -7.95 -12.63 -5.51
CA ARG A 133 -9.25 -12.08 -5.92
C ARG A 133 -9.10 -10.99 -6.98
N VAL A 134 -8.10 -10.10 -6.86
CA VAL A 134 -7.84 -9.07 -7.87
C VAL A 134 -7.38 -9.71 -9.18
N GLU A 135 -6.48 -10.69 -9.13
CA GLU A 135 -6.01 -11.42 -10.31
C GLU A 135 -7.17 -12.15 -11.01
N ARG A 136 -8.08 -12.77 -10.25
CA ARG A 136 -9.29 -13.40 -10.79
C ARG A 136 -10.22 -12.39 -11.46
N LEU A 137 -10.44 -11.23 -10.83
CA LEU A 137 -11.27 -10.15 -11.38
C LEU A 137 -10.70 -9.66 -12.72
N ARG A 138 -9.37 -9.46 -12.80
CA ARG A 138 -8.70 -9.00 -14.01
C ARG A 138 -8.57 -10.07 -15.11
N SER A 139 -8.55 -11.35 -14.73
CA SER A 139 -8.52 -12.47 -15.69
C SER A 139 -9.90 -12.83 -16.26
N GLY A 140 -10.94 -12.04 -15.95
CA GLY A 140 -12.29 -12.24 -16.46
C GLY A 140 -13.00 -13.48 -15.88
N GLY A 141 -12.56 -14.00 -14.73
CA GLY A 141 -13.19 -15.15 -14.06
C GLY A 141 -13.06 -16.52 -14.75
N ILE A 142 -12.42 -16.59 -15.93
CA ILE A 142 -12.32 -17.83 -16.74
C ILE A 142 -11.15 -18.74 -16.30
N SER A 143 -10.12 -18.19 -15.66
CA SER A 143 -8.87 -18.91 -15.36
C SER A 143 -8.93 -19.87 -14.15
N SER A 144 -10.07 -20.02 -13.48
CA SER A 144 -10.17 -20.82 -12.23
C SER A 144 -11.24 -21.91 -12.21
N LEU A 145 -11.73 -22.39 -13.36
CA LEU A 145 -12.51 -23.63 -13.42
C LEU A 145 -11.56 -24.82 -13.66
N PRO A 146 -11.50 -25.83 -12.75
CA PRO A 146 -10.70 -27.02 -12.99
C PRO A 146 -11.27 -27.80 -14.19
N GLY A 147 -10.44 -28.03 -15.22
CA GLY A 147 -10.75 -28.95 -16.32
C GLY A 147 -11.41 -28.35 -17.57
N VAL A 148 -11.57 -27.03 -17.68
CA VAL A 148 -12.01 -26.41 -18.95
C VAL A 148 -10.78 -26.11 -19.81
N PRO A 149 -10.54 -26.82 -20.94
CA PRO A 149 -9.49 -26.43 -21.87
C PRO A 149 -9.80 -25.03 -22.39
N SER A 150 -8.76 -24.20 -22.47
CA SER A 150 -8.80 -22.84 -23.02
C SER A 150 -9.40 -22.87 -24.44
N SER A 151 -10.73 -22.82 -24.53
CA SER A 151 -11.43 -22.84 -25.80
C SER A 151 -11.41 -21.41 -26.33
N ASN A 152 -10.88 -21.27 -27.54
CA ASN A 152 -10.81 -20.07 -28.37
C ASN A 152 -12.17 -19.36 -28.50
N GLN A 153 -12.61 -18.66 -27.46
CA GLN A 153 -13.76 -17.77 -27.53
C GLN A 153 -13.29 -16.37 -27.17
N SER A 154 -13.20 -15.57 -28.21
CA SER A 154 -12.74 -14.20 -28.22
C SER A 154 -13.55 -13.33 -27.25
N SER A 155 -13.03 -13.17 -26.04
CA SER A 155 -13.39 -12.02 -25.20
C SER A 155 -12.87 -10.76 -25.90
N THR A 156 -13.78 -10.11 -26.61
CA THR A 156 -13.57 -8.78 -27.14
C THR A 156 -13.43 -7.86 -25.92
N TYR A 157 -12.30 -7.15 -25.83
CA TYR A 157 -11.88 -6.26 -24.74
C TYR A 157 -11.23 -6.90 -23.50
N THR A 158 -9.99 -7.37 -23.65
CA THR A 158 -8.80 -6.98 -22.86
C THR A 158 -7.73 -8.05 -23.06
N ASN A 159 -6.60 -7.68 -23.65
CA ASN A 159 -5.48 -8.61 -23.81
C ASN A 159 -4.98 -9.01 -22.42
N THR A 160 -5.14 -10.27 -22.04
CA THR A 160 -4.64 -10.87 -20.78
C THR A 160 -3.13 -10.67 -20.59
N GLU A 161 -2.39 -10.37 -21.66
CA GLU A 161 -0.95 -10.10 -21.64
C GLU A 161 -0.55 -8.72 -21.08
N ASP A 162 -1.47 -7.76 -20.93
CA ASP A 162 -1.19 -6.38 -20.47
C ASP A 162 -1.60 -6.14 -19.00
N VAL A 163 -2.15 -7.15 -18.32
CA VAL A 163 -2.74 -6.98 -16.98
C VAL A 163 -1.66 -6.85 -15.88
N GLY A 164 -0.47 -7.40 -16.11
CA GLY A 164 0.67 -7.36 -15.20
C GLY A 164 0.45 -8.15 -13.91
N GLN A 165 1.50 -8.80 -13.40
CA GLN A 165 1.42 -9.50 -12.10
C GLN A 165 1.25 -8.48 -10.97
N ILE A 166 0.42 -8.82 -9.97
CA ILE A 166 0.17 -7.98 -8.79
C ILE A 166 0.99 -8.52 -7.63
N THR A 167 1.71 -7.62 -6.96
CA THR A 167 2.51 -7.97 -5.80
C THR A 167 1.95 -7.35 -4.53
N SER A 168 2.32 -7.89 -3.37
CA SER A 168 1.96 -7.32 -2.07
C SER A 168 2.43 -5.87 -1.93
N GLN A 169 3.53 -5.48 -2.57
CA GLN A 169 4.01 -4.10 -2.57
C GLN A 169 3.06 -3.16 -3.32
N ASP A 170 2.45 -3.62 -4.41
CA ASP A 170 1.46 -2.85 -5.15
C ASP A 170 0.21 -2.62 -4.28
N ILE A 171 -0.27 -3.65 -3.59
CA ILE A 171 -1.38 -3.52 -2.64
C ILE A 171 -1.05 -2.51 -1.55
N LEU A 172 0.09 -2.66 -0.86
CA LEU A 172 0.50 -1.77 0.23
C LEU A 172 0.58 -0.31 -0.21
N ARG A 173 1.03 -0.07 -1.43
CA ARG A 173 1.09 1.25 -2.04
C ARG A 173 -0.29 1.78 -2.35
N THR A 174 -1.16 0.98 -2.95
CA THR A 174 -2.53 1.36 -3.23
C THR A 174 -3.31 1.67 -1.95
N LEU A 175 -3.05 0.94 -0.85
CA LEU A 175 -3.61 1.28 0.46
C LEU A 175 -3.12 2.64 0.99
N LYS A 176 -1.87 3.04 0.70
CA LYS A 176 -1.39 4.41 1.01
C LYS A 176 -2.13 5.46 0.17
N LEU A 177 -2.40 5.16 -1.10
CA LEU A 177 -3.18 6.03 -1.99
C LEU A 177 -4.62 6.21 -1.50
N LEU A 178 -5.22 5.17 -0.90
CA LEU A 178 -6.57 5.20 -0.33
C LEU A 178 -6.64 5.90 1.04
N ARG A 179 -5.51 6.16 1.71
CA ARG A 179 -5.46 6.76 3.06
C ARG A 179 -6.19 8.11 3.16
N PRO A 180 -6.06 9.06 2.22
CA PRO A 180 -6.76 10.35 2.28
C PRO A 180 -8.29 10.24 2.26
N LEU A 181 -8.84 9.13 1.74
CA LEU A 181 -10.29 8.88 1.73
C LEU A 181 -10.83 8.51 3.12
N ASN A 182 -9.94 8.30 4.10
CA ASN A 182 -10.27 7.91 5.47
C ASN A 182 -11.21 6.69 5.56
N ALA A 183 -11.07 5.75 4.62
CA ALA A 183 -11.91 4.56 4.51
C ALA A 183 -11.62 3.48 5.57
N GLY A 184 -10.69 3.71 6.50
CA GLY A 184 -10.41 2.82 7.62
C GLY A 184 -9.53 1.61 7.29
N TYR A 185 -8.74 1.67 6.21
CA TYR A 185 -7.81 0.58 5.88
C TYR A 185 -6.64 0.51 6.86
N THR A 186 -6.49 -0.61 7.56
CA THR A 186 -5.37 -0.88 8.46
C THR A 186 -4.70 -2.22 8.17
N LEU A 187 -3.40 -2.31 8.45
CA LEU A 187 -2.63 -3.54 8.28
C LEU A 187 -2.42 -4.22 9.63
N HIS A 188 -2.64 -5.53 9.67
CA HIS A 188 -2.44 -6.37 10.84
C HIS A 188 -1.48 -7.50 10.49
N HIS A 189 -0.49 -7.72 11.35
CA HIS A 189 0.58 -8.70 11.14
C HIS A 189 0.60 -9.67 12.33
N PRO A 190 -0.36 -10.60 12.42
CA PRO A 190 -0.43 -11.56 13.52
C PRO A 190 0.75 -12.54 13.53
N SER A 191 1.36 -12.79 12.37
CA SER A 191 2.58 -13.58 12.22
C SER A 191 3.54 -12.90 11.23
N PRO A 192 4.87 -13.15 11.30
CA PRO A 192 5.83 -12.59 10.36
C PRO A 192 5.56 -12.91 8.88
N SER A 193 4.87 -14.03 8.60
CA SER A 193 4.59 -14.48 7.25
C SER A 193 3.24 -14.02 6.70
N THR A 194 2.29 -13.62 7.57
CA THR A 194 0.91 -13.31 7.16
C THR A 194 0.57 -11.86 7.43
N THR A 195 0.00 -11.22 6.42
CA THR A 195 -0.47 -9.84 6.52
C THR A 195 -1.96 -9.82 6.22
N TYR A 196 -2.73 -9.24 7.14
CA TYR A 196 -4.16 -9.04 7.00
C TYR A 196 -4.46 -7.56 6.80
N ILE A 197 -5.44 -7.27 5.96
CA ILE A 197 -5.94 -5.94 5.68
C ILE A 197 -7.32 -5.85 6.31
N ARG A 198 -7.49 -4.88 7.23
CA ARG A 198 -8.79 -4.50 7.74
C ARG A 198 -9.35 -3.38 6.89
N THR A 199 -10.66 -3.40 6.66
CA THR A 199 -11.38 -2.49 5.76
C THR A 199 -12.48 -1.72 6.51
N ILE A 200 -12.47 -1.81 7.85
CA ILE A 200 -13.42 -1.16 8.75
C ILE A 200 -12.65 -0.28 9.73
N PRO A 201 -13.15 0.91 10.07
CA PRO A 201 -12.43 1.92 10.88
C PRO A 201 -12.29 1.58 12.37
N ARG A 202 -12.69 0.38 12.80
CA ARG A 202 -12.56 -0.08 14.19
C ARG A 202 -11.22 -0.80 14.37
N SER A 203 -10.54 -0.61 15.50
CA SER A 203 -9.31 -1.32 15.85
C SER A 203 -9.59 -2.73 16.36
N LEU A 204 -8.65 -3.67 16.18
CA LEU A 204 -8.76 -4.99 16.80
C LEU A 204 -8.32 -4.85 18.24
N ASP A 205 -9.06 -5.48 19.15
CA ASP A 205 -8.60 -5.62 20.52
C ASP A 205 -7.45 -6.64 20.61
N THR A 206 -6.76 -6.66 21.74
CA THR A 206 -5.67 -7.60 22.04
C THR A 206 -6.18 -9.03 21.91
N ASP A 207 -7.33 -9.34 22.48
CA ASP A 207 -7.89 -10.69 22.48
C ASP A 207 -8.23 -11.15 21.05
N GLN A 208 -8.83 -10.27 20.25
CA GLN A 208 -9.15 -10.54 18.86
C GLN A 208 -7.89 -10.72 18.00
N SER A 209 -6.84 -9.95 18.28
CA SER A 209 -5.55 -10.08 17.60
C SER A 209 -4.88 -11.41 17.92
N THR A 210 -4.96 -11.86 19.18
CA THR A 210 -4.48 -13.18 19.59
C THR A 210 -5.30 -14.30 18.94
N LEU A 211 -6.62 -14.20 18.93
CA LEU A 211 -7.48 -15.18 18.25
C LEU A 211 -7.20 -15.26 16.75
N LEU A 212 -6.99 -14.13 16.08
CA LEU A 212 -6.59 -14.11 14.67
C LEU A 212 -5.24 -14.81 14.44
N ALA A 213 -4.27 -14.63 15.33
CA ALA A 213 -2.99 -15.32 15.25
C ALA A 213 -3.11 -16.84 15.43
N ILE A 214 -3.95 -17.28 16.37
CA ILE A 214 -4.25 -18.71 16.56
C ILE A 214 -4.94 -19.25 15.31
N ALA A 215 -5.97 -18.55 14.81
CA ALA A 215 -6.70 -18.92 13.60
C ALA A 215 -5.78 -19.06 12.38
N ALA A 216 -4.78 -18.18 12.24
CA ALA A 216 -3.80 -18.29 11.16
C ALA A 216 -2.99 -19.60 11.21
N THR A 217 -2.76 -20.18 12.40
CA THR A 217 -2.06 -21.47 12.56
C THR A 217 -2.97 -22.69 12.41
N THR A 218 -4.26 -22.52 12.70
CA THR A 218 -5.27 -23.59 12.68
C THR A 218 -6.13 -23.58 11.42
N ARG A 219 -5.71 -22.86 10.37
CA ARG A 219 -6.44 -22.69 9.10
C ARG A 219 -7.86 -22.13 9.28
N GLY A 220 -7.99 -21.16 10.18
CA GLY A 220 -9.23 -20.44 10.47
C GLY A 220 -10.07 -21.04 11.59
N ARG A 221 -9.82 -22.28 12.03
CA ARG A 221 -10.63 -22.96 13.04
C ARG A 221 -10.22 -22.58 14.47
N LEU A 222 -11.13 -22.05 15.26
CA LEU A 222 -10.94 -21.76 16.68
C LEU A 222 -11.72 -22.76 17.53
N HIS A 223 -10.97 -23.64 18.19
CA HIS A 223 -11.53 -24.56 19.18
C HIS A 223 -11.26 -24.02 20.60
N PRO A 224 -12.27 -23.95 21.50
CA PRO A 224 -12.10 -23.38 22.84
C PRO A 224 -10.94 -23.99 23.64
N ALA A 225 -10.77 -25.32 23.58
CA ALA A 225 -9.66 -26.03 24.23
C ALA A 225 -8.27 -25.58 23.73
N VAL A 226 -8.09 -25.40 22.41
CA VAL A 226 -6.82 -24.96 21.81
C VAL A 226 -6.53 -23.52 22.20
N VAL A 227 -7.54 -22.64 22.14
CA VAL A 227 -7.39 -21.24 22.57
C VAL A 227 -6.98 -21.18 24.03
N ARG A 228 -7.63 -21.95 24.90
CA ARG A 228 -7.30 -22.02 26.33
C ARG A 228 -5.86 -22.49 26.57
N GLU A 229 -5.44 -23.54 25.89
CA GLU A 229 -4.09 -24.09 26.04
C GLU A 229 -3.01 -23.10 25.59
N GLN A 230 -3.22 -22.40 24.47
CA GLN A 230 -2.24 -21.47 23.92
C GLN A 230 -2.20 -20.11 24.65
N THR A 231 -3.32 -19.68 25.23
CA THR A 231 -3.44 -18.34 25.86
C THR A 231 -3.41 -18.38 27.40
N GLY A 232 -3.72 -19.52 28.01
CA GLY A 232 -3.92 -19.63 29.46
C GLY A 232 -5.17 -18.90 29.97
N TRP A 233 -6.10 -18.50 29.09
CA TRP A 233 -7.30 -17.77 29.47
C TRP A 233 -8.32 -18.64 30.23
N THR A 234 -9.14 -17.99 31.06
CA THR A 234 -10.27 -18.66 31.71
C THR A 234 -11.31 -19.07 30.66
N GLU A 235 -12.06 -20.14 30.94
CA GLU A 235 -13.10 -20.63 30.04
C GLU A 235 -14.15 -19.54 29.70
N VAL A 236 -14.51 -18.73 30.68
CA VAL A 236 -15.41 -17.58 30.49
C VAL A 236 -14.82 -16.56 29.52
N ARG A 237 -13.52 -16.22 29.63
CA ARG A 237 -12.86 -15.27 28.72
C ARG A 237 -12.76 -15.84 27.31
N VAL A 238 -12.41 -17.12 27.16
CA VAL A 238 -12.36 -17.78 25.84
C VAL A 238 -13.71 -17.72 25.17
N ARG A 239 -14.79 -18.10 25.87
CA ARG A 239 -16.15 -18.06 25.35
C ARG A 239 -16.57 -16.65 24.94
N THR A 240 -16.39 -15.66 25.84
CA THR A 240 -16.74 -14.26 25.53
C THR A 240 -15.93 -13.71 24.35
N ALA A 241 -14.61 -13.98 24.30
CA ALA A 241 -13.77 -13.50 23.21
C ALA A 241 -14.15 -14.12 21.85
N MET A 242 -14.48 -15.42 21.83
CA MET A 242 -14.96 -16.11 20.63
C MET A 242 -16.34 -15.60 20.20
N GLU A 243 -17.27 -15.39 21.12
CA GLU A 243 -18.58 -14.78 20.86
C GLU A 243 -18.44 -13.35 20.32
N ASP A 244 -17.57 -12.53 20.90
CA ASP A 244 -17.31 -11.16 20.45
C ASP A 244 -16.73 -11.12 19.02
N CYS A 245 -15.85 -12.07 18.67
CA CYS A 245 -15.32 -12.20 17.31
C CYS A 245 -16.42 -12.44 16.27
N VAL A 246 -17.45 -13.21 16.62
CA VAL A 246 -18.60 -13.49 15.75
C VAL A 246 -19.59 -12.31 15.77
N MET A 247 -20.13 -12.00 16.94
CA MET A 247 -21.32 -11.15 17.07
C MET A 247 -20.99 -9.66 16.95
N ARG A 248 -19.85 -9.23 17.51
CA ARG A 248 -19.49 -7.80 17.56
C ARG A 248 -18.68 -7.38 16.34
N GLU A 249 -17.78 -8.24 15.89
CA GLU A 249 -16.88 -7.92 14.77
C GLU A 249 -17.28 -8.58 13.44
N GLY A 250 -18.09 -9.63 13.44
CA GLY A 250 -18.42 -10.38 12.22
C GLY A 250 -17.23 -11.09 11.59
N LEU A 251 -16.14 -11.31 12.33
CA LEU A 251 -14.90 -11.91 11.81
C LEU A 251 -15.00 -13.42 11.64
N GLY A 252 -15.94 -14.05 12.35
CA GLY A 252 -16.08 -15.49 12.32
C GLY A 252 -17.52 -15.97 12.29
N TRP A 253 -17.65 -17.23 11.87
CA TRP A 253 -18.91 -17.95 11.76
C TRP A 253 -18.93 -19.08 12.77
N VAL A 254 -20.09 -19.35 13.36
CA VAL A 254 -20.26 -20.44 14.32
C VAL A 254 -20.55 -21.74 13.57
N ASP A 255 -19.83 -22.80 13.92
CA ASP A 255 -20.12 -24.15 13.48
C ASP A 255 -20.84 -24.90 14.62
N GLU A 256 -22.15 -25.11 14.44
CA GLU A 256 -23.00 -25.84 15.38
C GLU A 256 -22.91 -27.37 15.22
N GLN A 257 -22.24 -27.86 14.17
CA GLN A 257 -22.13 -29.30 13.90
C GLN A 257 -20.97 -29.95 14.67
N ALA A 258 -20.11 -29.15 15.30
CA ALA A 258 -18.89 -29.57 15.99
C ALA A 258 -19.10 -30.18 17.40
N GLY A 259 -20.30 -30.64 17.74
CA GLY A 259 -20.62 -31.30 19.00
C GLY A 259 -20.84 -30.32 20.17
N ASP A 260 -20.43 -30.72 21.39
CA ASP A 260 -20.74 -30.00 22.64
C ASP A 260 -20.06 -28.62 22.77
N TYR A 261 -19.08 -28.32 21.92
CA TYR A 261 -18.37 -27.04 21.91
C TYR A 261 -18.63 -26.31 20.59
N HIS A 262 -19.26 -25.13 20.68
CA HIS A 262 -19.42 -24.25 19.52
C HIS A 262 -18.04 -23.82 19.02
N GLU A 263 -17.67 -24.30 17.84
CA GLU A 263 -16.45 -23.89 17.17
C GLU A 263 -16.69 -22.61 16.39
N VAL A 264 -15.66 -21.78 16.27
CA VAL A 264 -15.71 -20.54 15.50
C VAL A 264 -14.71 -20.58 14.36
N TRP A 265 -15.14 -20.21 13.18
CA TRP A 265 -14.30 -20.14 11.98
C TRP A 265 -14.02 -18.70 11.61
N ILE A 266 -12.77 -18.26 11.69
CA ILE A 266 -12.34 -16.93 11.24
C ILE A 266 -12.13 -16.97 9.72
N ILE A 267 -13.10 -16.44 8.98
CA ILE A 267 -13.16 -16.53 7.51
C ILE A 267 -11.94 -15.88 6.84
N ALA A 268 -11.37 -14.84 7.44
CA ALA A 268 -10.17 -14.22 6.89
C ALA A 268 -8.96 -15.18 6.87
N ALA A 269 -8.89 -16.11 7.82
CA ALA A 269 -7.79 -17.05 8.01
C ALA A 269 -8.11 -18.47 7.47
N THR A 270 -9.29 -18.67 6.88
CA THR A 270 -9.64 -19.93 6.24
C THR A 270 -9.09 -19.99 4.82
N GLU A 271 -8.35 -21.04 4.52
CA GLU A 271 -8.07 -21.44 3.15
C GLU A 271 -9.21 -22.33 2.66
N PHE A 272 -10.21 -21.75 1.96
CA PHE A 272 -11.15 -22.59 1.24
C PHE A 272 -10.39 -23.23 0.07
N ALA A 273 -10.23 -24.56 0.10
CA ALA A 273 -9.78 -25.29 -1.08
C ALA A 273 -10.74 -24.92 -2.21
N THR A 274 -10.22 -24.25 -3.24
CA THR A 274 -10.95 -24.02 -4.49
C THR A 274 -11.19 -25.39 -5.11
N GLY A 275 -12.40 -25.92 -4.91
CA GLY A 275 -12.88 -27.12 -5.59
C GLY A 275 -13.08 -26.89 -7.08
#